data_AF-A0AAW1LEN5-F1
#
_entry.id   AF-A0AAW1LEN5-F1
#
_cell.length_a   1.000
_cell.length_b   1.000
_cell.length_c   1.000
_cell.angle_alpha   90.00
_cell.angle_beta   90.00
_cell.angle_gamma   90.00
#
_symmetry.space_group_name_H-M   'P 1'
#
loop_
_entity.id
_entity.type
_entity.pdbx_description
1 polymer ?
#
loop_
_entity_poly.entity_id
_entity_poly.type
_entity_poly.pdbx_seq_one_letter_code
_entity_poly.pdbx_strand_id
1 'polypeptide(L)'
;MLRETERRKENGESVRAIARDFEVDESSLRARLKRGFEVQCLGRFKRIFSAEQEQQLAEHCVEMDQRFYGLTRKMFRKMAYEFAEANHIKHKFNIQTRLAGHDWTQSFLKKT
;
A
#
# COMPACT_ATOMS: atom_id res chain seq x y z
N MET A 1 17.65 -13.19 -9.69
CA MET A 1 17.66 -14.36 -8.79
C MET A 1 16.34 -15.13 -8.86
N LEU A 2 15.22 -14.66 -8.28
CA LEU A 2 14.02 -15.51 -8.15
C LEU A 2 13.27 -15.87 -9.46
N ARG A 3 13.19 -14.97 -10.45
CA ARG A 3 12.62 -15.34 -11.78
C ARG A 3 13.48 -16.36 -12.52
N GLU A 4 14.79 -16.26 -12.35
CA GLU A 4 15.74 -17.24 -12.88
C GLU A 4 15.59 -18.59 -12.17
N THR A 5 15.27 -18.59 -10.87
CA THR A 5 15.02 -19.83 -10.12
C THR A 5 13.78 -20.59 -10.61
N GLU A 6 12.72 -19.87 -11.02
CA GLU A 6 11.52 -20.51 -11.61
C GLU A 6 11.83 -21.13 -12.97
N ARG A 7 12.55 -20.40 -13.84
CA ARG A 7 12.98 -20.91 -15.14
C ARG A 7 13.82 -22.19 -15.02
N ARG A 8 14.79 -22.19 -14.10
CA ARG A 8 15.66 -23.36 -13.86
C ARG A 8 14.89 -24.54 -13.26
N LYS A 9 13.90 -24.27 -12.41
CA LYS A 9 12.98 -25.30 -11.89
C LYS A 9 12.12 -25.93 -12.99
N GLU A 10 11.61 -25.14 -13.95
CA GLU A 10 10.87 -25.65 -15.11
C GLU A 10 11.75 -26.51 -16.02
N ASN A 11 13.03 -26.17 -16.14
CA ASN A 11 14.04 -26.98 -16.82
C ASN A 11 14.41 -28.28 -16.07
N GLY A 12 13.79 -28.55 -14.92
CA GLY A 12 14.00 -29.77 -14.13
C GLY A 12 15.16 -29.70 -13.13
N GLU A 13 15.80 -28.55 -12.93
CA GLU A 13 16.86 -28.41 -11.93
C GLU A 13 16.28 -28.47 -10.50
N SER A 14 17.01 -29.13 -9.60
CA SER A 14 16.60 -29.23 -8.20
C SER A 14 16.74 -27.87 -7.48
N VAL A 15 15.76 -27.53 -6.65
CA VAL A 15 15.76 -26.28 -5.84
C VAL A 15 17.03 -26.17 -4.98
N ARG A 16 17.61 -27.30 -4.55
CA ARG A 16 18.87 -27.36 -3.79
C ARG A 16 20.11 -26.96 -4.60
N ALA A 17 20.17 -27.32 -5.87
CA ALA A 17 21.25 -26.91 -6.76
C ALA A 17 21.18 -25.40 -7.01
N ILE A 18 19.98 -24.91 -7.32
CA ILE A 18 19.71 -23.50 -7.52
C ILE A 18 20.05 -22.69 -6.25
N ALA A 19 19.69 -23.19 -5.07
CA ALA A 19 20.01 -22.55 -3.79
C ALA A 19 21.52 -22.45 -3.54
N ARG A 20 22.29 -23.50 -3.89
CA ARG A 20 23.75 -23.48 -3.84
C ARG A 20 24.35 -22.45 -4.79
N ASP A 21 23.87 -22.38 -6.03
CA ASP A 21 24.35 -21.41 -7.03
C ASP A 21 24.11 -19.95 -6.58
N PHE A 22 23.03 -19.70 -5.83
CA PHE A 22 22.71 -18.39 -5.30
C PHE A 22 23.25 -18.13 -3.88
N GLU A 23 23.98 -19.08 -3.28
CA GLU A 23 24.47 -19.01 -1.89
C GLU A 23 23.35 -18.71 -0.87
N VAL A 24 22.15 -19.24 -1.10
CA VAL A 24 21.00 -19.09 -0.20
C VAL A 24 20.62 -20.45 0.37
N ASP A 25 20.12 -20.47 1.61
CA ASP A 25 19.55 -21.68 2.19
C ASP A 25 18.32 -22.18 1.39
N GLU A 26 18.25 -23.49 1.15
CA GLU A 26 17.17 -24.09 0.34
C GLU A 26 15.79 -23.85 0.94
N SER A 27 15.66 -23.91 2.28
CA SER A 27 14.38 -23.70 2.94
C SER A 27 13.87 -22.28 2.72
N SER A 28 14.78 -21.30 2.71
CA SER A 28 14.49 -19.90 2.42
C SER A 28 14.06 -19.70 0.97
N LEU A 29 14.77 -20.32 0.02
CA LEU A 29 14.43 -20.26 -1.40
C LEU A 29 13.06 -20.89 -1.68
N ARG A 30 12.78 -22.05 -1.07
CA ARG A 30 11.50 -22.76 -1.21
C ARG A 30 10.33 -22.00 -0.58
N ALA A 31 10.54 -21.41 0.59
CA ALA A 31 9.55 -20.57 1.25
C ALA A 31 9.22 -19.32 0.43
N ARG A 32 10.24 -18.73 -0.21
CA ARG A 32 10.07 -17.56 -1.08
C ARG A 32 9.32 -17.92 -2.37
N LEU A 33 9.65 -19.03 -3.01
CA LEU A 33 8.92 -19.54 -4.19
C LEU A 33 7.45 -19.82 -3.87
N LYS A 34 7.13 -20.30 -2.66
CA LYS A 34 5.74 -20.54 -2.24
C LYS A 34 4.96 -19.25 -1.97
N ARG A 35 5.61 -18.22 -1.39
CA ARG A 35 4.97 -16.94 -1.05
C ARG A 35 4.71 -16.04 -2.26
N GLY A 36 5.36 -16.28 -3.39
CA GLY A 36 5.25 -15.46 -4.58
C GLY A 36 6.00 -14.12 -4.49
N PHE A 37 5.86 -13.34 -5.56
CA PHE A 37 6.64 -12.13 -5.82
C PHE A 37 6.04 -10.84 -5.28
N GLU A 38 4.84 -10.92 -4.71
CA GLU A 38 4.16 -9.71 -4.30
C GLU A 38 4.97 -9.02 -3.21
N VAL A 39 5.24 -7.73 -3.44
CA VAL A 39 5.79 -6.83 -2.43
C VAL A 39 4.73 -6.73 -1.34
N GLN A 40 4.75 -7.67 -0.41
CA GLN A 40 3.96 -7.53 0.80
C GLN A 40 4.50 -6.30 1.51
N CYS A 41 3.61 -5.36 1.83
CA CYS A 41 3.96 -4.22 2.65
C CYS A 41 4.51 -4.78 3.98
N LEU A 42 5.83 -4.82 4.12
CA LEU A 42 6.53 -5.41 5.28
C LEU A 42 6.33 -4.57 6.55
N GLY A 43 5.83 -3.33 6.41
CA GLY A 43 5.58 -2.40 7.51
C GLY A 43 4.16 -2.46 8.07
N ARG A 44 3.99 -1.96 9.30
CA ARG A 44 2.70 -1.83 10.02
C ARG A 44 1.69 -0.96 9.27
N PHE A 45 2.16 -0.03 8.44
CA PHE A 45 1.34 0.95 7.74
C PHE A 45 0.81 0.38 6.43
N LYS A 46 -0.42 -0.12 6.47
CA LYS A 46 -1.19 -0.45 5.25
C LYS A 46 -1.83 0.81 4.69
N ARG A 47 -1.86 0.95 3.37
CA ARG A 47 -2.66 1.99 2.69
C ARG A 47 -4.13 1.78 3.07
N ILE A 48 -4.80 2.86 3.43
CA ILE A 48 -6.23 2.83 3.83
C ILE A 48 -7.09 2.84 2.57
N PHE A 49 -6.67 3.60 1.56
CA PHE A 49 -7.33 3.71 0.27
C PHE A 49 -6.54 2.96 -0.81
N SER A 50 -7.24 2.48 -1.83
CA SER A 50 -6.62 2.01 -3.08
C SER A 50 -6.02 3.21 -3.85
N ALA A 51 -5.17 2.94 -4.85
CA ALA A 51 -4.60 4.01 -5.66
C ALA A 51 -5.69 4.84 -6.38
N GLU A 52 -6.72 4.16 -6.89
CA GLU A 52 -7.88 4.81 -7.52
C GLU A 52 -8.66 5.69 -6.54
N GLN A 53 -8.84 5.22 -5.30
CA GLN A 53 -9.52 5.99 -4.26
C GLN A 53 -8.68 7.19 -3.78
N GLU A 54 -7.36 7.05 -3.67
CA GLU A 54 -6.47 8.17 -3.36
C GLU A 54 -6.57 9.25 -4.45
N GLN A 55 -6.66 8.84 -5.73
CA GLN A 55 -6.85 9.75 -6.85
C GLN A 55 -8.21 10.46 -6.82
N GLN A 56 -9.31 9.72 -6.63
CA GLN A 56 -10.66 10.32 -6.51
C GLN A 56 -10.72 11.34 -5.37
N LEU A 57 -10.08 11.03 -4.23
CA LEU A 57 -10.03 11.94 -3.10
C LEU A 57 -9.20 13.20 -3.43
N ALA A 58 -8.09 13.05 -4.16
CA ALA A 58 -7.25 14.18 -4.57
C ALA A 58 -7.96 15.11 -5.56
N GLU A 59 -8.61 14.54 -6.58
CA GLU A 59 -9.41 15.29 -7.56
C GLU A 59 -10.51 16.10 -6.87
N HIS A 60 -11.24 15.46 -5.94
CA HIS A 60 -12.28 16.14 -5.17
C HIS A 60 -11.74 17.30 -4.31
N CYS A 61 -10.53 17.15 -3.75
CA CYS A 61 -9.88 18.23 -3.00
C CYS A 61 -9.50 19.41 -3.90
N VAL A 62 -9.01 19.15 -5.12
CA VAL A 62 -8.66 20.20 -6.08
C VAL A 62 -9.91 20.98 -6.50
N GLU A 63 -11.01 20.28 -6.83
CA GLU A 63 -12.28 20.94 -7.17
C GLU A 63 -12.80 21.81 -6.03
N MET A 64 -12.66 21.34 -4.79
CA MET A 64 -13.14 22.07 -3.62
C MET A 64 -12.26 23.28 -3.29
N ASP A 65 -10.93 23.18 -3.48
CA ASP A 65 -10.02 24.31 -3.33
C ASP A 65 -10.30 25.42 -4.35
N GLN A 66 -10.62 25.05 -5.60
CA GLN A 66 -11.02 25.99 -6.65
C GLN A 66 -12.34 26.71 -6.34
N ARG A 67 -13.29 26.03 -5.69
CA ARG A 67 -14.63 26.57 -5.38
C ARG A 67 -14.69 27.37 -4.08
N PHE A 68 -13.89 27.00 -3.09
CA PHE A 68 -13.98 27.54 -1.73
C PHE A 68 -12.62 28.04 -1.25
N TYR A 69 -12.17 29.19 -1.77
CA TYR A 69 -11.07 30.06 -1.28
C TYR A 69 -10.10 29.45 -0.23
N GLY A 70 -9.49 28.30 -0.52
CA GLY A 70 -8.56 27.60 0.35
C GLY A 70 -9.13 26.42 1.16
N LEU A 71 -8.65 25.23 0.83
CA LEU A 71 -8.92 24.01 1.55
C LEU A 71 -8.01 23.87 2.79
N THR A 72 -8.58 24.09 3.98
CA THR A 72 -7.82 23.96 5.23
C THR A 72 -7.49 22.49 5.54
N ARG A 73 -6.30 22.18 6.07
CA ARG A 73 -5.91 20.81 6.49
C ARG A 73 -6.92 20.11 7.39
N LYS A 74 -7.64 20.85 8.24
CA LYS A 74 -8.69 20.30 9.09
C LYS A 74 -9.90 19.82 8.28
N MET A 75 -10.28 20.56 7.25
CA MET A 75 -11.36 20.17 6.33
C MET A 75 -10.95 18.96 5.50
N PHE A 76 -9.72 18.94 4.98
CA PHE A 76 -9.15 17.77 4.30
C PHE A 76 -9.26 16.51 5.17
N ARG A 77 -8.83 16.60 6.43
CA ARG A 77 -8.88 15.48 7.38
C ARG A 77 -10.31 15.00 7.68
N LYS A 78 -11.29 15.92 7.66
CA LYS A 78 -12.70 15.60 7.84
C LYS A 78 -13.25 14.90 6.60
N MET A 79 -12.97 15.43 5.41
CA MET A 79 -13.39 14.82 4.15
C MET A 79 -12.81 13.43 3.95
N ALA A 80 -11.53 13.22 4.28
CA ALA A 80 -10.93 11.88 4.21
C ALA A 80 -11.61 10.88 5.15
N TYR A 81 -12.09 11.32 6.32
CA TYR A 81 -12.88 10.48 7.22
C TYR A 81 -14.26 10.17 6.63
N GLU A 82 -14.97 11.19 6.17
CA GLU A 82 -16.30 11.05 5.56
C GLU A 82 -16.26 10.18 4.30
N PHE A 83 -15.24 10.33 3.46
CA PHE A 83 -15.01 9.50 2.28
C PHE A 83 -14.79 8.03 2.65
N ALA A 84 -14.05 7.77 3.73
CA ALA A 84 -13.82 6.40 4.18
C ALA A 84 -15.10 5.75 4.74
N GLU A 85 -15.89 6.49 5.53
CA GLU A 85 -17.19 6.03 6.04
C GLU A 85 -18.22 5.82 4.92
N ALA A 86 -18.31 6.76 3.97
CA ALA A 86 -19.24 6.71 2.83
C ALA A 86 -18.96 5.53 1.89
N ASN A 87 -17.69 5.16 1.72
CA ASN A 87 -17.28 3.98 0.94
C ASN A 87 -17.18 2.70 1.78
N HIS A 88 -17.60 2.73 3.06
CA HIS A 88 -17.51 1.61 4.00
C HIS A 88 -16.11 0.99 4.11
N ILE A 89 -15.08 1.81 4.00
CA ILE A 89 -13.67 1.40 4.03
C ILE A 89 -13.22 1.28 5.47
N LYS A 90 -12.67 0.11 5.84
CA LYS A 90 -12.12 -0.09 7.18
C LYS A 90 -10.90 0.79 7.41
N HIS A 91 -11.06 1.83 8.23
CA HIS A 91 -10.01 2.78 8.57
C HIS A 91 -9.61 2.75 10.04
N LYS A 92 -8.44 3.31 10.36
CA LYS A 92 -7.94 3.52 11.73
C LYS A 92 -8.08 4.99 12.18
N PHE A 93 -8.90 5.76 11.48
CA PHE A 93 -9.17 7.14 11.83
C PHE A 93 -9.91 7.24 13.16
N ASN A 94 -9.83 8.42 13.78
CA ASN A 94 -10.43 8.63 15.08
C ASN A 94 -11.94 8.89 14.90
N ILE A 95 -12.75 7.93 15.35
CA ILE A 95 -14.22 7.95 15.27
C ILE A 95 -14.83 9.02 16.18
N GLN A 96 -14.23 9.28 17.34
CA GLN A 96 -14.73 10.32 18.27
C GLN A 96 -14.58 11.71 17.66
N THR A 97 -13.41 12.00 17.08
CA THR A 97 -13.16 13.31 16.46
C THR A 97 -13.64 13.41 15.02
N ARG A 98 -13.97 12.27 14.38
CA ARG A 98 -14.33 12.16 12.95
C ARG A 98 -13.31 12.81 12.01
N LEU A 99 -12.05 12.54 12.28
CA LEU A 99 -10.92 13.12 11.55
C LEU A 99 -9.89 12.06 11.20
N ALA A 100 -9.33 12.19 10.01
CA ALA A 100 -8.15 11.44 9.61
C ALA A 100 -6.93 11.78 10.48
N GLY A 101 -6.01 10.84 10.66
CA GLY A 101 -4.80 11.02 11.45
C GLY A 101 -3.85 12.06 10.85
N HIS A 102 -3.08 12.75 11.69
CA HIS A 102 -2.06 13.71 11.23
C HIS A 102 -1.01 13.01 10.36
N ASP A 103 -0.47 11.89 10.83
CA ASP A 103 0.57 11.13 10.12
C ASP A 103 0.08 10.56 8.79
N TRP A 104 -1.18 10.12 8.76
CA TRP A 104 -1.82 9.68 7.52
C TRP A 104 -1.93 10.83 6.53
N THR A 105 -2.34 12.02 6.98
CA THR A 105 -2.47 13.21 6.13
C THR A 105 -1.12 13.61 5.53
N GLN A 106 -0.06 13.62 6.33
CA GLN A 106 1.29 13.90 5.83
C GLN A 106 1.76 12.84 4.83
N SER A 107 1.49 11.57 5.12
CA SER A 107 1.84 10.46 4.22
C SER A 107 1.06 10.52 2.91
N PHE A 108 -0.19 10.99 2.93
CA PHE A 108 -1.02 11.20 1.74
C PHE A 108 -0.42 12.32 0.88
N LEU A 109 -0.19 13.49 1.48
CA LEU A 109 0.37 14.67 0.79
C LEU A 109 1.79 14.47 0.26
N LYS A 110 2.57 13.55 0.81
CA LYS A 110 3.92 13.23 0.31
C LYS A 110 3.88 12.31 -0.93
N LYS A 111 2.77 11.59 -1.12
CA LYS A 111 2.59 10.64 -2.24
C LYS A 111 1.88 11.26 -3.44
N THR A 112 1.09 12.31 -3.18
CA THR A 112 0.48 13.16 -4.22
C THR A 112 1.52 14.14 -4.74
#